data_AF-A0A5C9DLG8-F1
#
_entry.id   AF-A0A5C9DLG8-F1
#
_cell.length_a   1.000
_cell.length_b   1.000
_cell.length_c   1.000
_cell.angle_alpha   90.00
_cell.angle_beta   90.00
_cell.angle_gamma   90.00
#
_symmetry.space_group_name_H-M   'P 1'
#
loop_
_entity.id
_entity.type
_entity.pdbx_description
1 polymer ?
#
loop_
_entity_poly.entity_id
_entity_poly.type
_entity_poly.pdbx_seq_one_letter_code
_entity_poly.pdbx_strand_id
1 'polypeptide(L)'
;MVALAVGIALVVAAVVVCLPGIFGWWADVLTFLRGAIPVLAVLIGAVAILIGVADIKDKKEAEKEELEEKKNEEKEEKEEQKS
;
A
#
# COMPACT_ATOMS: atom_id res chain seq x y z
N MET A 1 26.76 18.90 -0.89
CA MET A 1 27.32 17.72 -0.20
C MET A 1 27.13 17.78 1.32
N VAL A 2 27.36 18.94 1.97
CA VAL A 2 27.21 19.11 3.43
C VAL A 2 25.81 18.75 3.94
N ALA A 3 24.73 19.22 3.30
CA ALA A 3 23.36 18.92 3.73
C ALA A 3 23.03 17.41 3.72
N LEU A 4 23.53 16.68 2.72
CA LEU A 4 23.31 15.23 2.57
C LEU A 4 24.10 14.46 3.64
N ALA A 5 25.34 14.88 3.91
CA ALA A 5 26.15 14.32 5.00
C ALA A 5 25.54 14.59 6.39
N VAL A 6 25.04 15.80 6.63
CA VAL A 6 24.34 16.15 7.88
C VAL A 6 23.05 15.36 8.03
N GLY A 7 22.28 15.22 6.95
CA GLY A 7 21.07 14.39 6.95
C GLY A 7 21.35 12.95 7.32
N ILE A 8 22.36 12.33 6.71
CA ILE A 8 22.76 10.95 7.05
C ILE A 8 23.25 10.85 8.50
N ALA A 9 24.06 11.80 8.96
CA ALA A 9 24.54 11.81 10.34
C ALA A 9 23.40 11.89 11.36
N LEU A 10 22.37 12.71 11.09
CA LEU A 10 21.18 12.81 11.93
C LEU A 10 20.36 11.52 11.92
N VAL A 11 20.21 10.86 10.77
CA VAL A 11 19.52 9.57 10.69
C VAL A 11 20.25 8.51 11.52
N VAL A 12 21.58 8.42 11.39
CA VAL A 12 22.38 7.47 12.18
C VAL A 12 22.27 7.79 13.67
N ALA A 13 22.34 9.06 14.06
CA ALA A 13 22.17 9.48 15.44
C ALA A 13 20.78 9.10 15.99
N ALA A 14 19.71 9.31 15.21
CA ALA A 14 18.36 8.92 15.58
C ALA A 14 18.24 7.41 15.80
N VAL A 15 18.86 6.60 14.93
CA VAL A 15 18.87 5.13 15.08
C VAL A 15 19.61 4.72 16.34
N VAL A 16 20.81 5.27 16.59
CA VAL A 16 21.64 4.95 17.77
C VAL A 16 20.96 5.34 19.08
N VAL A 17 20.28 6.48 19.10
CA VAL A 17 19.53 6.96 20.27
C VAL A 17 18.26 6.13 20.52
N CYS A 18 17.68 5.56 19.47
CA CYS A 18 16.61 4.57 19.52
C CYS A 18 17.14 3.13 19.68
N LEU A 19 18.40 2.87 20.03
CA LEU A 19 18.83 1.49 20.32
C LEU A 19 18.63 1.16 21.81
N PRO A 20 18.05 -0.02 22.14
CA PRO A 20 17.92 -0.45 23.53
C PRO A 20 19.30 -0.65 24.17
N GLY A 21 19.59 0.09 25.24
CA GLY A 21 20.75 -0.15 26.11
C GLY A 21 21.65 1.06 26.39
N ILE A 22 21.61 2.13 25.59
CA ILE A 22 22.55 3.26 25.76
C ILE A 22 21.99 4.35 26.69
N PHE A 23 20.71 4.71 26.56
CA PHE A 23 20.13 5.90 27.22
C PHE A 23 19.02 5.60 28.25
N GLY A 24 18.65 4.33 28.47
CA GLY A 24 17.62 3.95 29.45
C GLY A 24 16.18 4.39 29.13
N TRP A 25 15.97 5.24 28.13
CA TRP A 25 14.67 5.79 27.73
C TRP A 25 13.92 4.99 26.66
N TRP A 26 14.40 3.77 26.38
CA TRP A 26 13.81 2.88 25.36
C TRP A 26 12.33 2.60 25.63
N ALA A 27 11.93 2.59 26.90
CA ALA A 27 10.54 2.45 27.32
C ALA A 27 9.65 3.62 26.83
N ASP A 28 10.16 4.86 26.87
CA ASP A 28 9.43 6.04 26.37
C ASP A 28 9.30 6.00 24.84
N VAL A 29 10.36 5.58 24.15
CA VAL A 29 10.35 5.39 22.69
C VAL A 29 9.32 4.32 22.28
N LEU A 30 9.30 3.19 22.98
CA LEU A 30 8.31 2.12 22.78
C LEU A 30 6.88 2.61 23.05
N THR A 31 6.68 3.42 24.09
CA THR A 31 5.38 3.99 24.45
C THR A 31 4.89 4.96 23.37
N PHE A 32 5.77 5.83 22.88
CA PHE A 32 5.48 6.73 21.77
C PHE A 32 5.17 5.96 20.49
N LEU A 33 5.99 4.96 20.14
CA LEU A 33 5.77 4.14 18.95
C LEU A 33 4.46 3.35 19.05
N ARG A 34 4.13 2.80 20.22
CA ARG A 34 2.87 2.10 20.47
C ARG A 34 1.65 3.03 20.37
N GLY A 35 1.80 4.31 20.67
CA GLY A 35 0.77 5.33 20.43
C GLY A 35 0.72 5.81 18.98
N ALA A 36 1.85 5.88 18.28
CA ALA A 36 1.94 6.33 16.89
C ALA A 36 1.47 5.27 15.88
N ILE A 37 1.75 3.98 16.14
CA ILE A 37 1.32 2.85 15.30
C ILE A 37 -0.19 2.88 15.00
N PRO A 38 -1.11 2.95 15.98
CA PRO A 38 -2.54 2.95 15.68
C PRO A 38 -2.98 4.17 14.87
N VAL A 39 -2.39 5.35 15.10
CA VAL A 39 -2.71 6.56 14.33
C VAL A 39 -2.27 6.39 12.87
N LEU A 40 -1.03 5.94 12.64
CA LEU A 40 -0.53 5.67 11.29
C LEU A 40 -1.30 4.53 10.61
N ALA A 41 -1.66 3.49 11.36
CA ALA A 41 -2.43 2.36 10.85
C ALA A 41 -3.84 2.79 10.40
N VAL A 42 -4.49 3.71 11.12
CA VAL A 42 -5.79 4.28 10.70
C VAL A 42 -5.61 5.13 9.44
N LEU A 43 -4.58 5.98 9.38
CA LEU A 43 -4.34 6.84 8.21
C LEU A 43 -4.04 6.02 6.96
N ILE A 44 -3.08 5.09 7.05
CA ILE A 44 -2.69 4.22 5.94
C ILE A 44 -3.81 3.24 5.60
N GLY A 45 -4.48 2.68 6.61
CA GLY A 45 -5.61 1.76 6.43
C GLY A 45 -6.80 2.42 5.74
N ALA A 46 -7.14 3.66 6.09
CA ALA A 46 -8.19 4.41 5.42
C ALA A 46 -7.86 4.62 3.93
N VAL A 47 -6.63 5.04 3.62
CA VAL A 47 -6.17 5.20 2.23
C VAL A 47 -6.20 3.86 1.48
N ALA A 48 -5.73 2.77 2.11
CA ALA A 48 -5.72 1.44 1.52
C ALA A 48 -7.12 0.91 1.22
N ILE A 49 -8.10 1.16 2.10
CA ILE A 49 -9.51 0.79 1.85
C ILE A 49 -10.07 1.55 0.64
N LEU A 50 -9.79 2.85 0.53
CA LEU A 50 -10.27 3.66 -0.60
C LEU A 50 -9.67 3.18 -1.93
N ILE A 51 -8.35 2.91 -1.97
CA ILE A 51 -7.68 2.37 -3.16
C ILE A 51 -8.17 0.96 -3.47
N GLY A 52 -8.26 0.08 -2.47
CA GLY A 52 -8.69 -1.31 -2.66
C GLY A 52 -10.14 -1.42 -3.15
N VAL A 53 -11.05 -0.57 -2.67
CA VAL A 53 -12.44 -0.55 -3.14
C VAL A 53 -12.55 -0.03 -4.58
N ALA A 54 -11.70 0.90 -5.00
CA ALA A 54 -11.63 1.35 -6.38
C ALA A 54 -11.04 0.25 -7.29
N ASP A 55 -9.91 -0.35 -6.90
CA ASP A 55 -9.22 -1.41 -7.65
C ASP A 55 -10.10 -2.67 -7.85
N ILE A 56 -10.85 -3.09 -6.82
CA ILE A 56 -11.77 -4.24 -6.92
C ILE A 56 -12.93 -3.96 -7.87
N LYS A 57 -13.46 -2.73 -7.89
CA LYS A 57 -14.56 -2.37 -8.79
C LYS A 57 -14.08 -2.33 -10.24
N ASP A 58 -12.93 -1.71 -10.47
CA ASP A 58 -12.28 -1.64 -11.78
C ASP A 58 -11.98 -3.04 -12.35
N LYS A 59 -11.40 -3.94 -11.53
CA LYS A 59 -11.15 -5.33 -11.92
C LYS A 59 -12.42 -6.12 -12.24
N LYS A 60 -13.50 -5.93 -11.47
CA LYS A 60 -14.77 -6.63 -11.70
C LYS A 60 -15.49 -6.15 -12.96
N GLU A 61 -15.34 -4.87 -13.29
CA GLU A 61 -15.90 -4.27 -14.50
C GLU A 61 -15.11 -4.73 -15.73
N ALA A 62 -13.78 -4.70 -15.65
CA ALA A 62 -12.89 -5.25 -16.68
C ALA A 62 -13.13 -6.74 -16.95
N GLU A 63 -13.28 -7.58 -15.92
CA GLU A 63 -13.59 -9.01 -16.10
C GLU A 63 -14.97 -9.22 -16.75
N LYS A 64 -15.95 -8.34 -16.51
CA LYS A 64 -17.27 -8.43 -17.13
C LYS A 64 -17.25 -8.05 -18.59
N GLU A 65 -16.57 -6.96 -18.95
CA GLU A 65 -16.38 -6.57 -20.35
C GLU A 65 -15.64 -7.67 -21.12
N GLU A 66 -14.55 -8.21 -20.56
CA GLU A 66 -13.77 -9.26 -21.24
C GLU A 66 -14.57 -10.57 -21.42
N LEU A 67 -15.51 -10.87 -20.52
CA LEU A 67 -16.42 -12.01 -20.63
C LEU A 67 -17.56 -11.77 -21.63
N GLU A 68 -18.07 -10.54 -21.72
CA GLU A 68 -19.11 -10.19 -22.70
C GLU A 68 -18.56 -10.12 -24.12
N GLU A 69 -17.34 -9.61 -24.31
CA GLU A 69 -16.67 -9.56 -25.61
C GLU A 69 -16.40 -10.97 -26.14
N LYS A 70 -15.81 -11.86 -25.33
CA LYS A 70 -15.57 -13.27 -25.69
C LYS A 70 -16.86 -14.02 -26.00
N LYS A 71 -17.94 -13.74 -25.27
CA LYS A 71 -19.24 -14.39 -25.50
C LYS A 71 -19.93 -13.87 -26.77
N ASN A 72 -19.66 -12.63 -27.16
CA ASN A 72 -20.19 -12.05 -28.39
C ASN A 72 -19.42 -12.56 -29.61
N GLU A 73 -18.08 -12.63 -29.53
CA GLU A 73 -17.23 -13.25 -30.55
C GLU A 73 -17.58 -14.72 -30.78
N GLU A 74 -17.78 -15.51 -29.71
CA GLU A 74 -18.14 -16.92 -29.82
C GLU A 74 -19.57 -17.13 -30.38
N LYS A 75 -20.43 -16.11 -30.31
CA LYS A 75 -21.76 -16.10 -30.93
C LYS A 75 -21.68 -15.75 -32.41
N GLU A 76 -20.91 -14.72 -32.77
CA GLU A 76 -20.69 -14.33 -34.16
C GLU A 76 -20.02 -15.45 -34.95
N GLU A 77 -19.02 -16.12 -34.39
CA GLU A 77 -18.34 -17.25 -35.06
C GLU A 77 -19.30 -18.45 -35.29
N LYS A 78 -20.24 -18.68 -34.36
CA LYS A 78 -21.27 -19.73 -34.48
C LYS A 78 -22.39 -19.36 -35.46
N GLU A 79 -22.69 -18.08 -35.66
CA GLU A 79 -23.64 -17.64 -36.69
C GLU A 79 -23.00 -17.62 -38.09
N GLU A 80 -21.73 -17.23 -38.21
CA GLU A 80 -20.99 -17.21 -39.48
C GLU A 80 -20.71 -18.63 -40.01
N GLN A 81 -20.42 -19.60 -39.14
CA GLN A 81 -20.25 -21.01 -39.54
C GLN A 81 -21.56 -21.75 -39.88
N LYS A 82 -22.72 -21.16 -39.56
CA LYS A 82 -24.03 -21.78 -39.79
C LYS A 82 -24.75 -21.23 -41.04
N SER A 83 -24.20 -20.18 -41.66
CA SER A 83 -24.77 -19.52 -42.84
C SER A 83 -24.14 -19.96 -44.15
#